data_AF-A0A3M1RJU8-F1
#
_entry.id   AF-A0A3M1RJU8-F1
#
_cell.length_a   1.000
_cell.length_b   1.000
_cell.length_c   1.000
_cell.angle_alpha   90.00
_cell.angle_beta   90.00
_cell.angle_gamma   90.00
#
_symmetry.space_group_name_H-M   'P 1'
#
loop_
_entity.id
_entity.type
_entity.pdbx_description
1 polymer ?
#
loop_
_entity_poly.entity_id
_entity_poly.type
_entity_poly.pdbx_seq_one_letter_code
_entity_poly.pdbx_strand_id
1 'polypeptide(L)'
;MGVIRNERLKKVWITICAFLTISILPSIYGFSKTKSVAKSYNLESLKKEISRIVDSGVFTESKYGILIKSLKSNEVIFSDNSSLFLVPASNMKILTSASALSTLGPEYRFSTKIFCDARPSSGVVKGNIYIVGSGDPELYPEDLWKIASHISYLGIEEIRGDLIVDGSFFSDEIEGKALPTQIDGTIICGVPFNFNSFEYIISPYGKKMPSISIHPASGIFR
;
A
#
# COMPACT_ATOMS: atom_id res chain seq x y z
N MET A 1 2.25 -29.81 -31.53
CA MET A 1 3.60 -29.41 -31.07
C MET A 1 4.10 -28.33 -32.02
N GLY A 2 3.80 -27.06 -31.72
CA GLY A 2 4.07 -25.93 -32.62
C GLY A 2 4.62 -24.77 -31.80
N VAL A 3 5.92 -24.53 -31.93
CA VAL A 3 6.64 -23.45 -31.26
C VAL A 3 6.51 -22.20 -32.11
N ILE A 4 5.68 -21.24 -31.67
CA ILE A 4 5.66 -19.90 -32.25
C ILE A 4 6.81 -19.11 -31.62
N ARG A 5 7.91 -19.00 -32.37
CA ARG A 5 9.10 -18.20 -32.01
C ARG A 5 8.78 -16.72 -32.24
N ASN A 6 8.38 -16.03 -31.17
CA ASN A 6 8.05 -14.61 -31.23
C ASN A 6 9.31 -13.75 -31.04
N GLU A 7 10.08 -13.59 -32.11
CA GLU A 7 11.27 -12.72 -32.17
C GLU A 7 10.94 -11.23 -31.94
N ARG A 8 9.66 -10.82 -32.05
CA ARG A 8 9.21 -9.45 -31.74
C ARG A 8 9.10 -9.20 -30.23
N LEU A 9 8.76 -10.21 -29.41
CA LEU A 9 8.72 -10.07 -27.95
C LEU A 9 10.13 -9.94 -27.36
N LYS A 10 11.13 -10.64 -27.91
CA LYS A 10 12.54 -10.47 -27.50
C LYS A 10 13.06 -9.06 -27.78
N LYS A 11 12.72 -8.47 -28.94
CA LYS A 11 13.14 -7.09 -29.27
C LYS A 11 12.48 -6.04 -28.37
N VAL A 12 11.22 -6.23 -27.99
CA VAL A 12 10.52 -5.31 -27.07
C VAL A 12 11.09 -5.44 -25.64
N TRP A 13 11.38 -6.65 -25.16
CA TRP A 13 12.01 -6.87 -23.85
C TRP A 13 13.47 -6.38 -23.78
N ILE A 14 14.26 -6.55 -24.85
CA ILE A 14 15.64 -6.02 -24.92
C ILE A 14 15.62 -4.49 -24.98
N THR A 15 14.63 -3.88 -25.62
CA THR A 15 14.51 -2.40 -25.67
C THR A 15 14.05 -1.83 -24.33
N ILE A 16 13.15 -2.50 -23.60
CA ILE A 16 12.72 -2.08 -22.25
C ILE A 16 13.83 -2.30 -21.21
N CYS A 17 14.61 -3.39 -21.31
CA CYS A 17 15.78 -3.59 -20.45
C CYS A 17 16.90 -2.60 -20.76
N ALA A 18 17.13 -2.25 -22.04
CA ALA A 18 18.14 -1.25 -22.41
C ALA A 18 17.80 0.15 -21.86
N PHE A 19 16.52 0.55 -21.84
CA PHE A 19 16.09 1.80 -21.22
C PHE A 19 16.17 1.77 -19.68
N LEU A 20 15.88 0.63 -19.04
CA LEU A 20 16.03 0.47 -17.59
C LEU A 20 17.50 0.32 -17.13
N THR A 21 18.42 -0.14 -17.98
CA THR A 21 19.86 -0.18 -17.64
C THR A 21 20.60 1.13 -17.96
N ILE A 22 20.13 1.94 -18.91
CA ILE A 22 20.74 3.24 -19.23
C ILE A 22 20.34 4.32 -18.20
N SER A 23 19.19 4.17 -17.53
CA SER A 23 18.81 5.04 -16.41
C SER A 23 19.50 4.70 -15.08
N ILE A 24 20.36 3.66 -15.02
CA ILE A 24 21.09 3.25 -13.80
C ILE A 24 22.62 3.41 -13.95
N LEU A 25 23.16 3.72 -15.13
CA LEU A 25 24.59 4.03 -15.33
C LEU A 25 24.73 5.22 -16.28
N PRO A 26 24.80 6.44 -15.71
CA PRO A 26 26.11 7.03 -15.51
C PRO A 26 26.19 7.79 -14.18
N SER A 27 26.70 7.15 -13.13
CA SER A 27 27.13 7.89 -11.92
C SER A 27 28.31 7.27 -11.15
N ILE A 28 28.83 6.11 -11.57
CA ILE A 28 29.95 5.46 -10.85
C ILE A 28 31.33 5.83 -11.43
N TYR A 29 31.41 6.44 -12.62
CA TYR A 29 32.66 6.96 -13.18
C TYR A 29 32.53 8.46 -13.43
N GLY A 30 32.73 9.27 -12.39
CA GLY A 30 32.70 10.72 -12.54
C GLY A 30 32.41 11.56 -11.31
N PHE A 31 32.53 11.05 -10.07
CA PHE A 31 32.81 11.95 -8.95
C PHE A 31 34.28 12.41 -9.07
N SER A 32 34.54 13.28 -10.04
CA SER A 32 35.57 14.28 -9.83
C SER A 32 35.23 14.92 -8.50
N LYS A 33 36.20 14.99 -7.58
CA LYS A 33 36.11 15.83 -6.39
C LYS A 33 35.91 17.27 -6.86
N THR A 34 34.69 17.64 -7.24
CA THR A 34 34.21 18.98 -6.96
C THR A 34 34.34 19.07 -5.46
N LYS A 35 35.32 19.87 -5.02
CA LYS A 35 35.25 20.47 -3.70
C LYS A 35 33.89 21.17 -3.69
N SER A 36 32.85 20.46 -3.24
CA SER A 36 31.69 21.08 -2.66
C SER A 36 32.29 21.97 -1.59
N VAL A 37 32.41 23.26 -1.90
CA VAL A 37 32.48 24.27 -0.86
C VAL A 37 31.12 24.18 -0.22
N ALA A 38 30.95 23.19 0.67
CA ALA A 38 29.81 23.11 1.55
C ALA A 38 29.84 24.44 2.28
N LYS A 39 29.00 25.36 1.86
CA LYS A 39 28.79 26.62 2.57
C LYS A 39 28.43 26.17 3.99
N SER A 40 29.33 26.43 4.93
CA SER A 40 29.15 26.07 6.33
C SER A 40 27.98 26.90 6.84
N TYR A 41 26.76 26.40 6.68
CA TYR A 41 25.58 27.01 7.25
C TYR A 41 25.66 26.77 8.75
N ASN A 42 26.02 27.82 9.50
CA ASN A 42 25.89 27.81 10.94
C ASN A 42 24.40 27.91 11.32
N LEU A 43 24.08 27.56 12.56
CA LEU A 43 22.72 27.54 13.08
C LEU A 43 21.99 28.89 12.88
N GLU A 44 22.74 29.99 13.03
CA GLU A 44 22.23 31.35 12.87
C GLU A 44 21.83 31.65 11.42
N SER A 45 22.61 31.18 10.44
CA SER A 45 22.25 31.31 9.03
C SER A 45 20.99 30.51 8.69
N LEU A 46 20.78 29.34 9.30
CA LEU A 46 19.58 28.54 9.13
C LEU A 46 18.35 29.25 9.72
N LYS A 47 18.45 29.72 10.96
CA LYS A 47 17.37 30.50 11.62
C LYS A 47 16.97 31.70 10.76
N LYS A 48 17.95 32.46 10.27
CA LYS A 48 17.71 33.64 9.42
C LYS A 48 17.03 33.30 8.10
N GLU A 49 17.38 32.15 7.50
CA GLU A 49 16.72 31.66 6.28
C GLU A 49 15.25 31.34 6.53
N ILE A 50 14.97 30.61 7.62
CA ILE A 50 13.60 30.22 7.98
C ILE A 50 12.75 31.45 8.28
N SER A 51 13.25 32.38 9.11
CA SER A 51 12.55 33.63 9.41
C SER A 51 12.20 34.40 8.14
N ARG A 52 13.15 34.52 7.19
CA ARG A 52 12.86 35.21 5.94
C ARG A 52 11.75 34.55 5.12
N ILE A 53 11.67 33.21 5.12
CA ILE A 53 10.60 32.49 4.41
C ILE A 53 9.25 32.74 5.10
N VAL A 54 9.22 32.68 6.44
CA VAL A 54 8.00 32.97 7.21
C VAL A 54 7.55 34.41 6.99
N ASP A 55 8.47 35.37 7.06
CA ASP A 55 8.24 36.80 6.88
C ASP A 55 7.92 37.19 5.42
N SER A 56 8.14 36.30 4.44
CA SER A 56 7.87 36.56 3.02
C SER A 56 6.36 36.70 2.71
N GLY A 57 5.49 36.38 3.67
CA GLY A 57 4.05 36.43 3.50
C GLY A 57 3.43 35.16 2.91
N VAL A 58 4.21 34.08 2.74
CA VAL A 58 3.72 32.79 2.22
C VAL A 58 2.60 32.18 3.07
N PHE A 59 2.51 32.56 4.35
CA PHE A 59 1.49 32.07 5.30
C PHE A 59 0.44 33.12 5.70
N THR A 60 0.36 34.27 5.01
CA THR A 60 -0.48 35.42 5.45
C THR A 60 -1.95 35.06 5.71
N GLU A 61 -2.50 34.15 4.91
CA GLU A 61 -3.91 33.70 5.00
C GLU A 61 -4.07 32.34 5.68
N SER A 62 -3.04 31.82 6.36
CA SER A 62 -2.99 30.45 6.87
C SER A 62 -2.49 30.37 8.31
N LYS A 63 -3.06 29.46 9.10
CA LYS A 63 -2.46 29.05 10.38
C LYS A 63 -1.32 28.07 10.09
N TYR A 64 -0.17 28.30 10.70
CA TYR A 64 1.00 27.43 10.61
C TYR A 64 1.60 27.21 11.98
N GLY A 65 2.41 26.16 12.10
CA GLY A 65 3.24 25.88 13.27
C GLY A 65 4.51 25.20 12.81
N ILE A 66 5.67 25.69 13.27
CA ILE A 66 6.99 25.18 12.91
C ILE A 66 7.75 24.90 14.19
N LEU A 67 8.24 23.68 14.32
CA LEU A 67 9.17 23.28 15.37
C LEU A 67 10.33 22.53 14.73
N ILE A 68 11.54 23.03 14.93
CA ILE A 68 12.77 22.37 14.49
C ILE A 68 13.61 22.11 15.73
N LYS A 69 13.99 20.85 15.91
CA LYS A 69 14.69 20.38 17.09
C LYS A 69 15.85 19.48 16.70
N SER A 70 16.99 19.65 17.36
CA SER A 70 18.10 18.72 17.25
C SER A 70 17.76 17.42 17.97
N LEU A 71 17.79 16.29 17.25
CA LEU A 71 17.58 14.97 17.87
C LEU A 71 18.73 14.54 18.78
N LYS A 72 19.94 15.10 18.57
CA LYS A 72 21.13 14.76 19.36
C LYS A 72 21.21 15.53 20.68
N SER A 73 21.00 16.85 20.62
CA SER A 73 21.12 17.74 21.79
C SER A 73 19.78 18.05 22.44
N ASN A 74 18.66 17.69 21.82
CA ASN A 74 17.30 18.06 22.23
C ASN A 74 17.06 19.59 22.24
N GLU A 75 17.96 20.37 21.63
CA GLU A 75 17.89 21.82 21.53
C GLU A 75 16.84 22.22 20.48
N VAL A 76 16.00 23.21 20.83
CA VAL A 76 15.08 23.83 19.88
C VAL A 76 15.87 24.83 19.03
N ILE A 77 15.95 24.53 17.74
CA ILE A 77 16.68 25.34 16.75
C ILE A 77 15.81 26.50 16.28
N PHE A 78 14.52 26.23 16.07
CA PHE A 78 13.54 27.20 15.64
C PHE A 78 12.16 26.79 16.16
N SER A 79 11.37 27.74 16.63
CA SER A 79 10.00 27.51 17.09
C SER A 79 9.16 28.72 16.80
N ASP A 80 8.08 28.53 16.06
CA ASP A 80 7.09 29.55 15.77
C ASP A 80 5.72 28.89 15.71
N ASN A 81 4.77 29.41 16.50
CA ASN A 81 3.41 28.85 16.62
C ASN A 81 3.35 27.33 16.88
N SER A 82 4.42 26.76 17.46
CA SER A 82 4.64 25.31 17.55
C SER A 82 3.65 24.56 18.44
N SER A 83 2.94 25.27 19.31
CA SER A 83 1.93 24.71 20.22
C SER A 83 0.49 24.86 19.70
N LEU A 84 0.29 25.38 18.49
CA LEU A 84 -1.03 25.47 17.88
C LEU A 84 -1.56 24.09 17.49
N PHE A 85 -2.82 23.81 17.84
CA PHE A 85 -3.53 22.65 17.33
C PHE A 85 -3.89 22.88 15.85
N LEU A 86 -3.42 22.00 14.99
CA LEU A 86 -3.64 22.02 13.54
C LEU A 86 -4.17 20.67 13.09
N VAL A 87 -4.90 20.64 11.96
CA VAL A 87 -5.29 19.39 11.32
C VAL A 87 -4.03 18.76 10.72
N PRO A 88 -3.56 17.59 11.19
CA PRO A 88 -2.28 17.04 10.77
C PRO A 88 -2.33 16.41 9.37
N ALA A 89 -3.53 16.22 8.81
CA ALA A 89 -3.75 15.43 7.60
C ALA A 89 -3.03 14.06 7.70
N SER A 90 -2.34 13.64 6.64
CA SER A 90 -1.59 12.38 6.64
C SER A 90 -0.41 12.32 7.62
N ASN A 91 -0.02 13.42 8.27
CA ASN A 91 0.95 13.34 9.37
C ASN A 91 0.41 12.56 10.57
N MET A 92 -0.92 12.38 10.68
CA MET A 92 -1.53 11.46 11.65
C MET A 92 -0.97 10.03 11.53
N LYS A 93 -0.58 9.61 10.32
CA LYS A 93 0.02 8.28 10.10
C LYS A 93 1.29 8.06 10.92
N ILE A 94 2.03 9.11 11.28
CA ILE A 94 3.21 8.98 12.16
C ILE A 94 2.79 8.43 13.53
N LEU A 95 1.74 8.99 14.13
CA LEU A 95 1.23 8.55 15.42
C LEU A 95 0.58 7.16 15.33
N THR A 96 -0.21 6.91 14.28
CA THR A 96 -0.83 5.60 14.05
C THR A 96 0.22 4.51 13.89
N SER A 97 1.25 4.74 13.06
CA SER A 97 2.33 3.77 12.82
C SER A 97 3.17 3.54 14.08
N ALA A 98 3.49 4.59 14.84
CA ALA A 98 4.21 4.43 16.11
C ALA A 98 3.39 3.61 17.12
N SER A 99 2.08 3.87 17.22
CA SER A 99 1.17 3.14 18.10
C SER A 99 1.03 1.67 17.69
N ALA A 100 0.88 1.41 16.39
CA ALA A 100 0.82 0.05 15.84
C ALA A 100 2.12 -0.71 16.13
N LEU A 101 3.28 -0.09 15.86
CA LEU A 101 4.57 -0.71 16.14
C LEU A 101 4.78 -0.98 17.63
N SER A 102 4.38 -0.06 18.50
CA SER A 102 4.49 -0.23 19.96
C SER A 102 3.54 -1.29 20.51
N THR A 103 2.37 -1.48 19.90
CA THR A 103 1.32 -2.38 20.41
C THR A 103 1.46 -3.79 19.85
N LEU A 104 1.68 -3.89 18.54
CA LEU A 104 1.73 -5.16 17.80
C LEU A 104 3.17 -5.70 17.68
N GLY A 105 4.17 -4.81 17.69
CA GLY A 105 5.56 -5.15 17.42
C GLY A 105 5.87 -5.24 15.91
N PRO A 106 7.16 -5.19 15.53
CA PRO A 106 7.59 -5.23 14.12
C PRO A 106 7.35 -6.60 13.47
N GLU A 107 7.26 -7.66 14.28
CA GLU A 107 7.06 -9.03 13.80
C GLU A 107 5.59 -9.43 13.70
N TYR A 108 4.66 -8.53 13.99
CA TYR A 108 3.24 -8.83 13.80
C TYR A 108 2.95 -9.17 12.34
N ARG A 109 2.15 -10.22 12.14
CA ARG A 109 1.64 -10.63 10.84
C ARG A 109 0.13 -10.83 10.98
N PHE A 110 -0.62 -10.34 10.01
CA PHE A 110 -2.04 -10.65 9.91
C PHE A 110 -2.21 -12.13 9.58
N SER A 111 -3.37 -12.69 9.92
CA SER A 111 -3.68 -14.09 9.66
C SER A 111 -5.02 -14.23 8.96
N THR A 112 -5.03 -14.99 7.87
CA THR A 112 -6.24 -15.48 7.23
C THR A 112 -6.31 -16.99 7.45
N LYS A 113 -7.34 -17.46 8.14
CA LYS A 113 -7.49 -18.84 8.59
C LYS A 113 -8.61 -19.53 7.81
N ILE A 114 -8.48 -20.84 7.66
CA ILE A 114 -9.47 -21.68 7.00
C ILE A 114 -9.99 -22.71 7.99
N PHE A 115 -11.31 -22.78 8.15
CA PHE A 115 -11.98 -23.77 8.97
C PHE A 115 -12.96 -24.59 8.13
N CYS A 116 -13.31 -25.77 8.63
CA CYS A 116 -14.34 -26.62 8.03
C CYS A 116 -15.19 -27.25 9.13
N ASP A 117 -16.49 -27.44 8.86
CA ASP A 117 -17.42 -28.06 9.82
C ASP A 117 -17.05 -29.51 10.15
N ALA A 118 -16.51 -30.21 9.15
CA ALA A 118 -16.11 -31.60 9.27
C ALA A 118 -14.74 -31.83 8.64
N ARG A 119 -13.98 -32.73 9.25
CA ARG A 119 -12.71 -33.17 8.67
C ARG A 119 -12.96 -33.77 7.27
N PRO A 120 -12.09 -33.48 6.29
CA PRO A 120 -12.16 -34.12 4.98
C PRO A 120 -12.14 -35.64 5.09
N SER A 121 -13.01 -36.32 4.34
CA SER A 121 -13.05 -37.77 4.23
C SER A 121 -13.21 -38.17 2.78
N SER A 122 -12.29 -38.99 2.27
CA SER A 122 -12.26 -39.42 0.86
C SER A 122 -12.37 -38.25 -0.13
N GLY A 123 -11.65 -37.17 0.18
CA GLY A 123 -11.64 -35.93 -0.59
C GLY A 123 -12.89 -35.05 -0.49
N VAL A 124 -13.86 -35.41 0.37
CA VAL A 124 -15.09 -34.64 0.54
C VAL A 124 -15.13 -33.99 1.93
N VAL A 125 -15.38 -32.68 1.98
CA VAL A 125 -15.82 -31.99 3.19
C VAL A 125 -17.34 -31.99 3.22
N LYS A 126 -17.94 -32.62 4.24
CA LYS A 126 -19.39 -32.62 4.46
C LYS A 126 -19.77 -31.47 5.39
N GLY A 127 -20.20 -30.35 4.82
CA GLY A 127 -20.45 -29.10 5.53
C GLY A 127 -19.70 -27.94 4.91
N ASN A 128 -19.70 -26.81 5.60
CA ASN A 128 -19.16 -25.55 5.09
C ASN A 128 -17.64 -25.49 5.25
N ILE A 129 -17.02 -24.64 4.43
CA ILE A 129 -15.67 -24.12 4.63
C ILE A 129 -15.76 -22.63 4.93
N TYR A 130 -14.96 -22.17 5.88
CA TYR A 130 -14.91 -20.78 6.32
C TYR A 130 -13.53 -20.20 6.01
N ILE A 131 -13.49 -19.01 5.42
CA ILE A 131 -12.29 -18.17 5.30
C ILE A 131 -12.46 -17.02 6.29
N VAL A 132 -11.69 -17.03 7.37
CA VAL A 132 -11.77 -16.06 8.46
C VAL A 132 -10.56 -15.14 8.40
N GLY A 133 -10.77 -13.87 8.06
CA GLY A 133 -9.68 -12.89 7.98
C GLY A 133 -9.59 -12.00 9.21
N SER A 134 -8.37 -11.58 9.56
CA SER A 134 -8.09 -10.67 10.66
C SER A 134 -7.69 -9.25 10.22
N GLY A 135 -8.09 -8.84 9.01
CA GLY A 135 -7.80 -7.52 8.45
C GLY A 135 -6.46 -7.41 7.72
N ASP A 136 -6.00 -8.48 7.06
CA ASP A 136 -4.75 -8.46 6.30
C ASP A 136 -4.82 -7.50 5.09
N PRO A 137 -4.16 -6.33 5.12
CA PRO A 137 -4.29 -5.33 4.06
C PRO A 137 -3.61 -5.77 2.75
N GLU A 138 -2.85 -6.87 2.76
CA GLU A 138 -2.10 -7.39 1.62
C GLU A 138 -2.66 -8.73 1.10
N LEU A 139 -3.95 -9.00 1.30
CA LEU A 139 -4.59 -10.16 0.69
C LEU A 139 -4.84 -9.93 -0.82
N TYR A 140 -4.01 -10.55 -1.66
CA TYR A 140 -4.04 -10.40 -3.11
C TYR A 140 -4.69 -11.60 -3.84
N PRO A 141 -5.03 -11.47 -5.13
CA PRO A 141 -5.55 -12.58 -5.93
C PRO A 141 -4.66 -13.83 -5.92
N GLU A 142 -3.35 -13.66 -5.86
CA GLU A 142 -2.36 -14.74 -5.79
C GLU A 142 -2.49 -15.54 -4.48
N ASP A 143 -2.91 -14.90 -3.39
CA ASP A 143 -3.09 -15.58 -2.10
C ASP A 143 -4.33 -16.46 -2.11
N LEU A 144 -5.38 -16.09 -2.84
CA LEU A 144 -6.52 -16.98 -3.09
C LEU A 144 -6.10 -18.24 -3.85
N TRP A 145 -5.20 -18.11 -4.83
CA TRP A 145 -4.63 -19.28 -5.53
C TRP A 145 -3.80 -20.15 -4.60
N LYS A 146 -3.02 -19.57 -3.70
CA LYS A 146 -2.27 -20.32 -2.67
C LYS A 146 -3.23 -21.06 -1.74
N ILE A 147 -4.30 -20.42 -1.29
CA ILE A 147 -5.35 -21.02 -0.47
C ILE A 147 -5.99 -22.21 -1.19
N ALA A 148 -6.46 -22.02 -2.42
CA ALA A 148 -7.08 -23.09 -3.22
C ALA A 148 -6.11 -24.25 -3.47
N SER A 149 -4.85 -23.94 -3.80
CA SER A 149 -3.80 -24.94 -4.00
C SER A 149 -3.51 -25.73 -2.72
N HIS A 150 -3.53 -25.07 -1.56
CA HIS A 150 -3.32 -25.73 -0.27
C HIS A 150 -4.51 -26.64 0.09
N ILE A 151 -5.75 -26.18 -0.11
CA ILE A 151 -6.95 -27.00 0.06
C ILE A 151 -6.88 -28.27 -0.81
N SER A 152 -6.52 -28.10 -2.09
CA SER A 152 -6.34 -29.23 -3.01
C SER A 152 -5.19 -30.16 -2.58
N TYR A 153 -4.07 -29.63 -2.11
CA TYR A 153 -2.94 -30.40 -1.60
C TYR A 153 -3.29 -31.24 -0.35
N LEU A 154 -4.24 -30.77 0.47
CA LEU A 154 -4.80 -31.54 1.59
C LEU A 154 -5.73 -32.68 1.12
N GLY A 155 -5.87 -32.87 -0.19
CA GLY A 155 -6.68 -33.93 -0.80
C GLY A 155 -8.16 -33.61 -0.82
N ILE A 156 -8.57 -32.37 -0.57
CA ILE A 156 -9.97 -31.94 -0.67
C ILE A 156 -10.29 -31.70 -2.15
N GLU A 157 -11.27 -32.45 -2.66
CA GLU A 157 -11.75 -32.43 -4.04
C GLU A 157 -13.18 -31.87 -4.14
N GLU A 158 -14.00 -32.06 -3.10
CA GLU A 158 -15.41 -31.66 -3.08
C GLU A 158 -15.79 -31.02 -1.73
N ILE A 159 -16.57 -29.93 -1.78
CA ILE A 159 -17.21 -29.30 -0.62
C ILE A 159 -18.72 -29.49 -0.75
N ARG A 160 -19.34 -30.21 0.18
CA ARG A 160 -20.79 -30.42 0.25
C ARG A 160 -21.41 -29.49 1.29
N GLY A 161 -21.34 -28.20 1.00
CA GLY A 161 -21.81 -27.11 1.82
C GLY A 161 -21.42 -25.78 1.17
N ASP A 162 -21.48 -24.70 1.93
CA ASP A 162 -21.17 -23.36 1.45
C ASP A 162 -19.69 -23.00 1.69
N LEU A 163 -19.18 -22.09 0.85
CA LEU A 163 -17.95 -21.35 1.12
C LEU A 163 -18.33 -20.02 1.78
N ILE A 164 -17.96 -19.85 3.05
CA ILE A 164 -18.33 -18.70 3.88
C ILE A 164 -17.09 -17.82 4.09
N VAL A 165 -17.21 -16.54 3.78
CA VAL A 165 -16.16 -15.54 4.04
C VAL A 165 -16.55 -14.76 5.29
N ASP A 166 -15.78 -14.93 6.36
CA ASP A 166 -16.00 -14.28 7.65
C ASP A 166 -15.04 -13.09 7.82
N GLY A 167 -15.61 -11.90 7.67
CA GLY A 167 -14.93 -10.62 7.88
C GLY A 167 -15.29 -9.92 9.19
N SER A 168 -15.89 -10.63 10.15
CA SER A 168 -16.43 -10.07 11.41
C SER A 168 -15.36 -9.69 12.45
N PHE A 169 -14.08 -9.78 12.11
CA PHE A 169 -12.98 -9.47 13.04
C PHE A 169 -12.99 -8.02 13.52
N PHE A 170 -13.44 -7.08 12.68
CA PHE A 170 -13.66 -5.69 13.07
C PHE A 170 -15.15 -5.44 13.32
N SER A 171 -15.45 -4.38 14.07
CA SER A 171 -16.82 -3.92 14.27
C SER A 171 -17.47 -3.48 12.96
N ASP A 172 -18.80 -3.48 12.92
CA ASP A 172 -19.60 -3.01 11.77
C ASP A 172 -19.43 -1.52 11.45
N GLU A 173 -18.68 -0.76 12.25
CA GLU A 173 -18.26 0.60 11.91
C GLU A 173 -17.24 0.57 10.75
N ILE A 174 -17.74 0.77 9.54
CA ILE A 174 -16.98 0.71 8.29
C ILE A 174 -16.24 2.01 7.91
N GLU A 175 -16.53 3.11 8.60
CA GLU A 175 -16.00 4.45 8.32
C GLU A 175 -15.21 5.02 9.50
N GLY A 176 -14.07 5.65 9.21
CA GLY A 176 -13.30 6.39 10.20
C GLY A 176 -13.99 7.70 10.59
N LYS A 177 -14.37 7.83 11.88
CA LYS A 177 -15.06 9.01 12.47
C LYS A 177 -14.32 10.36 12.31
N ALA A 178 -13.05 10.33 11.90
CA ALA A 178 -12.19 11.50 11.79
C ALA A 178 -12.24 12.21 10.42
N LEU A 179 -12.93 11.64 9.43
CA LEU A 179 -13.02 12.22 8.09
C LEU A 179 -14.45 12.74 7.83
N PRO A 180 -14.60 13.89 7.14
CA PRO A 180 -15.86 14.15 6.45
C PRO A 180 -16.10 12.98 5.48
N THR A 181 -17.37 12.58 5.33
CA THR A 181 -17.89 11.32 4.77
C THR A 181 -17.48 10.92 3.33
N GLN A 182 -16.40 11.45 2.76
CA GLN A 182 -16.12 11.37 1.32
C GLN A 182 -14.62 11.32 0.95
N ILE A 183 -13.75 10.74 1.78
CA ILE A 183 -12.36 10.49 1.35
C ILE A 183 -12.14 8.97 1.23
N ASP A 184 -12.09 8.54 -0.04
CA ASP A 184 -11.73 7.22 -0.58
C ASP A 184 -12.59 5.99 -0.30
N GLY A 185 -13.72 6.09 0.41
CA GLY A 185 -14.84 5.13 0.38
C GLY A 185 -14.50 3.65 0.65
N THR A 186 -13.27 3.36 1.11
CA THR A 186 -12.75 2.02 1.22
C THR A 186 -13.15 1.48 2.58
N ILE A 187 -13.98 0.43 2.55
CA ILE A 187 -14.54 -0.19 3.75
C ILE A 187 -13.43 -0.84 4.57
N ILE A 188 -13.45 -0.61 5.88
CA ILE A 188 -12.66 -1.39 6.84
C ILE A 188 -13.38 -2.72 7.06
N CYS A 189 -12.73 -3.85 6.79
CA CYS A 189 -13.31 -5.19 7.00
C CYS A 189 -12.24 -6.23 7.38
N GLY A 190 -12.66 -7.36 7.94
CA GLY A 190 -11.76 -8.45 8.33
C GLY A 190 -11.15 -9.22 7.15
N VAL A 191 -11.75 -9.16 5.96
CA VAL A 191 -11.21 -9.78 4.73
C VAL A 191 -11.11 -8.71 3.64
N PRO A 192 -10.19 -7.74 3.75
CA PRO A 192 -10.00 -6.78 2.68
C PRO A 192 -9.33 -7.51 1.52
N PHE A 193 -9.84 -7.37 0.30
CA PHE A 193 -9.31 -8.07 -0.86
C PHE A 193 -8.83 -7.08 -1.90
N ASN A 194 -7.57 -7.18 -2.33
CA ASN A 194 -6.98 -6.31 -3.36
C ASN A 194 -7.21 -4.81 -3.05
N PHE A 195 -6.87 -4.39 -1.82
CA PHE A 195 -7.14 -3.04 -1.30
C PHE A 195 -8.63 -2.63 -1.31
N ASN A 196 -9.55 -3.61 -1.33
CA ASN A 196 -10.98 -3.38 -1.56
C ASN A 196 -11.24 -2.59 -2.84
N SER A 197 -10.41 -2.82 -3.85
CA SER A 197 -10.40 -2.11 -5.11
C SER A 197 -10.32 -3.07 -6.29
N PHE A 198 -10.78 -2.61 -7.44
CA PHE A 198 -10.61 -3.30 -8.71
C PHE A 198 -10.40 -2.26 -9.79
N GLU A 199 -9.61 -2.63 -10.79
CA GLU A 199 -9.23 -1.74 -11.87
C GLU A 199 -10.16 -1.94 -13.06
N TYR A 200 -10.71 -0.85 -13.58
CA TYR A 200 -11.38 -0.82 -14.87
C TYR A 200 -10.39 -0.35 -15.95
N ILE A 201 -10.07 -1.23 -16.90
CA ILE A 201 -9.28 -0.86 -18.07
C ILE A 201 -10.23 -0.60 -19.24
N ILE A 202 -10.29 0.67 -19.65
CA ILE A 202 -11.12 1.12 -20.77
C ILE A 202 -10.22 1.33 -21.98
N SER A 203 -10.32 0.44 -22.97
CA SER A 203 -9.52 0.51 -24.20
C SER A 203 -10.37 1.01 -25.37
N PRO A 204 -10.15 2.25 -25.85
CA PRO A 204 -10.86 2.77 -27.02
C PRO A 204 -10.39 2.08 -28.30
N TYR A 205 -11.32 1.79 -29.22
CA TYR A 205 -11.01 1.22 -30.53
C TYR A 205 -11.71 1.99 -31.66
N GLY A 206 -11.01 3.00 -32.19
CA GLY A 206 -11.51 3.82 -33.31
C GLY A 206 -12.85 4.48 -33.00
N LYS A 207 -13.82 4.39 -33.93
CA LYS A 207 -15.19 4.91 -33.76
C LYS A 207 -16.15 3.90 -33.07
N LYS A 208 -15.67 2.74 -32.62
CA LYS A 208 -16.50 1.73 -31.96
C LYS A 208 -16.56 1.99 -30.45
N MET A 209 -17.56 1.40 -29.79
CA MET A 209 -17.62 1.41 -28.32
C MET A 209 -16.31 0.85 -27.73
N PRO A 210 -15.78 1.49 -26.67
CA PRO A 210 -14.58 1.01 -26.01
C PRO A 210 -14.83 -0.36 -25.37
N SER A 211 -13.81 -1.22 -25.37
CA SER A 211 -13.85 -2.45 -24.57
C SER A 211 -13.51 -2.11 -23.12
N ILE A 212 -14.28 -2.65 -22.18
CA ILE A 212 -14.04 -2.51 -20.75
C ILE A 212 -13.63 -3.88 -20.20
N SER A 213 -12.47 -3.96 -19.56
CA SER A 213 -12.05 -5.12 -18.76
C SER A 213 -11.91 -4.75 -17.28
N ILE A 214 -12.12 -5.73 -16.40
CA ILE A 214 -12.00 -5.60 -14.95
C ILE A 214 -10.81 -6.43 -14.48
N HIS A 215 -9.97 -5.87 -13.63
CA HIS A 215 -8.81 -6.54 -13.03
C HIS A 215 -8.90 -6.49 -11.49
N PRO A 216 -8.65 -7.60 -10.78
CA PRO A 216 -8.36 -8.94 -11.31
C PRO A 216 -9.54 -9.52 -12.10
N ALA A 217 -9.23 -10.29 -13.16
CA ALA A 217 -10.25 -10.83 -14.05
C ALA A 217 -11.16 -11.81 -13.29
N SER A 218 -12.47 -11.55 -13.32
CA SER A 218 -13.48 -12.34 -12.60
C SER A 218 -13.76 -13.73 -13.21
N GLY A 219 -13.05 -14.12 -14.28
CA GLY A 219 -13.22 -15.40 -14.97
C GLY A 219 -12.89 -16.65 -14.14
N ILE A 220 -12.50 -16.47 -12.87
CA ILE A 220 -12.11 -17.52 -11.91
C ILE A 220 -13.34 -18.30 -11.38
N PHE A 221 -14.56 -17.79 -11.56
CA PHE A 221 -15.81 -18.46 -11.15
C PHE A 221 -16.73 -18.80 -12.34
N ARG A 222 -16.18 -19.39 -13.41
CA ARG A 222 -16.98 -19.93 -14.52
C ARG A 222 -17.09 -21.45 -14.46
#